data_AF-A0A0G0AHP3-F1
#
_entry.id   AF-A0A0G0AHP3-F1
#
_cell.length_a   1.000
_cell.length_b   1.000
_cell.length_c   1.000
_cell.angle_alpha   90.00
_cell.angle_beta   90.00
_cell.angle_gamma   90.00
#
_symmetry.space_group_name_H-M   'P 1'
#
loop_
_entity.id
_entity.type
_entity.pdbx_description
1 polymer ?
#
loop_
_entity_poly.entity_id
_entity_poly.type
_entity_poly.pdbx_seq_one_letter_code
_entity_poly.pdbx_strand_id
1 'polypeptide(L)'
;MKNNILLFIFVLVISLATASYFGGWYDYFVPQYDYSLLGIDQETVVYIAGLFFAYVFFVPFIFELLGKGNKNKWIVVLLVPVVLFYLYDNVMLTYIPILASITGCLLAKLINLTIKKFKHQNPPMIINK
;
A
#
# COMPACT_ATOMS: atom_id res chain seq x y z
N MET A 1 13.42 -3.35 15.18
CA MET A 1 12.94 -1.97 14.94
C MET A 1 13.57 -1.33 13.71
N LYS A 2 14.92 -1.31 13.57
CA LYS A 2 15.63 -0.72 12.41
C LYS A 2 15.11 -1.18 11.03
N ASN A 3 14.77 -2.47 10.88
CA ASN A 3 14.24 -3.02 9.62
C ASN A 3 12.89 -2.39 9.21
N ASN A 4 12.00 -2.08 10.15
CA ASN A 4 10.66 -1.58 9.82
C ASN A 4 10.69 -0.09 9.44
N ILE A 5 11.65 0.67 9.97
CA ILE A 5 11.90 2.06 9.57
C ILE A 5 12.41 2.09 8.12
N LEU A 6 13.34 1.19 7.77
CA LEU A 6 13.83 1.08 6.39
C LEU A 6 12.71 0.69 5.42
N LEU A 7 11.85 -0.25 5.80
CA LEU A 7 10.66 -0.60 5.01
C LEU A 7 9.71 0.57 4.86
N PHE A 8 9.53 1.38 5.91
CA PHE A 8 8.71 2.59 5.83
C PHE A 8 9.28 3.61 4.84
N ILE A 9 10.59 3.88 4.91
CA ILE A 9 11.28 4.75 3.94
C ILE A 9 11.11 4.21 2.52
N PHE A 10 11.26 2.90 2.33
CA PHE A 10 11.06 2.25 1.04
C PHE A 10 9.62 2.45 0.52
N VAL A 11 8.62 2.31 1.39
CA VAL A 11 7.22 2.58 1.07
C VAL A 11 7.02 4.04 0.65
N LEU A 12 7.64 5.01 1.33
CA LEU A 12 7.55 6.42 0.94
C LEU A 12 8.15 6.66 -0.46
N VAL A 13 9.34 6.11 -0.73
CA VAL A 13 10.02 6.28 -2.02
C VAL A 13 9.21 5.66 -3.16
N ILE A 14 8.72 4.43 -2.99
CA ILE A 14 7.94 3.77 -4.05
C ILE A 14 6.57 4.44 -4.25
N SER A 15 5.95 4.95 -3.18
CA SER A 15 4.68 5.69 -3.29
C SER A 15 4.89 7.01 -4.04
N LEU A 16 5.97 7.74 -3.75
CA LEU A 16 6.33 8.97 -4.44
C LEU A 16 6.61 8.71 -5.93
N ALA A 17 7.37 7.65 -6.23
CA ALA A 17 7.73 7.29 -7.61
C ALA A 17 6.54 6.80 -8.45
N THR A 18 5.49 6.28 -7.80
CA THR A 18 4.30 5.73 -8.48
C THR A 18 3.05 6.60 -8.31
N ALA A 19 3.18 7.77 -7.67
CA ALA A 19 2.06 8.65 -7.33
C ALA A 19 1.21 9.01 -8.55
N SER A 20 1.80 9.44 -9.67
CA SER A 20 1.04 9.79 -10.88
C SER A 20 0.25 8.61 -11.45
N TYR A 21 0.81 7.39 -11.41
CA TYR A 21 0.14 6.18 -11.89
C TYR A 21 -1.09 5.86 -11.03
N PHE A 22 -0.92 5.82 -9.71
CA PHE A 22 -2.02 5.59 -8.78
C PHE A 22 -3.03 6.75 -8.79
N GLY A 23 -2.57 7.97 -9.06
CA GLY A 23 -3.42 9.16 -9.22
C GLY A 23 -4.36 9.02 -10.39
N GLY A 24 -3.87 8.60 -11.56
CA GLY A 24 -4.73 8.35 -12.72
C GLY A 24 -5.75 7.24 -12.48
N TRP A 25 -5.37 6.18 -11.76
CA TRP A 25 -6.32 5.14 -11.33
C TRP A 25 -7.37 5.68 -10.38
N TYR A 26 -6.98 6.52 -9.42
CA TYR A 26 -7.91 7.12 -8.47
C TYR A 26 -8.88 8.07 -9.18
N ASP A 27 -8.39 8.98 -10.04
CA ASP A 27 -9.21 9.91 -10.81
C ASP A 27 -10.21 9.18 -11.73
N TYR A 28 -9.81 8.03 -12.29
CA TYR A 28 -10.72 7.19 -13.08
C TYR A 28 -11.93 6.70 -12.28
N PHE A 29 -11.74 6.33 -11.00
CA PHE A 29 -12.83 5.86 -10.14
C PHE A 29 -13.57 6.97 -9.40
N VAL A 30 -12.86 8.06 -9.08
CA VAL A 30 -13.35 9.25 -8.38
C VAL A 30 -12.87 10.45 -9.19
N PRO A 31 -13.65 10.85 -10.20
CA PRO A 31 -13.40 12.05 -10.98
C PRO A 31 -13.19 13.27 -10.09
N GLN A 32 -12.03 13.93 -10.16
CA GLN A 32 -11.71 15.12 -9.35
C GLN A 32 -11.93 16.45 -10.08
N TYR A 33 -12.68 16.45 -11.19
CA TYR A 33 -12.79 17.57 -12.14
C TYR A 33 -13.38 18.89 -11.61
N ASP A 34 -14.04 18.89 -10.44
CA ASP A 34 -14.76 20.07 -9.93
C ASP A 34 -14.08 20.80 -8.74
N TYR A 35 -12.98 20.28 -8.20
CA TYR A 35 -12.38 20.82 -6.96
C TYR A 35 -11.21 21.77 -7.19
N SER A 36 -11.44 22.89 -7.90
CA SER A 36 -10.45 23.99 -7.99
C SER A 36 -10.46 24.94 -6.78
N LEU A 37 -11.03 24.52 -5.65
CA LEU A 37 -11.21 25.35 -4.44
C LEU A 37 -9.91 25.96 -3.89
N LEU A 38 -8.74 25.44 -4.26
CA LEU A 38 -7.43 25.92 -3.82
C LEU A 38 -6.56 26.54 -4.92
N GLY A 39 -7.07 26.71 -6.15
CA GLY A 39 -6.28 27.23 -7.27
C GLY A 39 -5.10 26.34 -7.69
N ILE A 40 -5.11 25.08 -7.26
CA ILE A 40 -4.12 24.07 -7.60
C ILE A 40 -4.50 23.48 -8.96
N ASP A 41 -3.51 23.25 -9.82
CA ASP A 41 -3.71 22.61 -11.11
C ASP A 41 -4.15 21.15 -10.94
N GLN A 42 -4.91 20.65 -11.92
CA GLN A 42 -5.49 19.31 -11.85
C GLN A 42 -4.43 18.21 -11.74
N GLU A 43 -3.28 18.37 -12.38
CA GLU A 43 -2.19 17.39 -12.35
C GLU A 43 -1.63 17.24 -10.93
N THR A 44 -1.44 18.35 -10.21
CA THR A 44 -1.03 18.33 -8.80
C THR A 44 -2.08 17.66 -7.91
N VAL A 45 -3.38 17.91 -8.13
CA VAL A 45 -4.46 17.27 -7.35
C VAL A 45 -4.44 15.75 -7.54
N VAL A 46 -4.36 15.30 -8.79
CA VAL A 46 -4.26 13.88 -9.15
C VAL A 46 -3.00 13.25 -8.57
N TYR A 47 -1.85 13.95 -8.61
CA TYR A 47 -0.59 13.49 -8.03
C TYR A 47 -0.70 13.29 -6.51
N ILE A 48 -1.27 14.26 -5.78
CA ILE A 48 -1.43 14.20 -4.32
C ILE A 48 -2.37 13.06 -3.94
N ALA A 49 -3.52 12.94 -4.61
CA ALA A 49 -4.46 11.84 -4.39
C ALA A 49 -3.77 10.48 -4.67
N GLY A 50 -3.01 10.41 -5.75
CA GLY A 50 -2.21 9.25 -6.12
C GLY A 50 -1.15 8.87 -5.10
N LEU A 51 -0.50 9.85 -4.46
CA LEU A 51 0.48 9.62 -3.40
C LEU A 51 -0.14 8.96 -2.17
N PHE A 52 -1.29 9.47 -1.70
CA PHE A 52 -2.03 8.84 -0.60
C PHE A 52 -2.53 7.45 -0.98
N PHE A 53 -3.04 7.30 -2.20
CA PHE A 53 -3.57 6.02 -2.68
C PHE A 53 -2.47 4.95 -2.82
N ALA A 54 -1.33 5.30 -3.40
CA ALA A 54 -0.15 4.45 -3.48
C ALA A 54 0.35 4.08 -2.08
N TYR A 55 0.40 5.03 -1.15
CA TYR A 55 0.81 4.79 0.23
C TYR A 55 -0.08 3.75 0.91
N VAL A 56 -1.40 3.91 0.83
CA VAL A 56 -2.38 2.99 1.44
C VAL A 56 -2.29 1.58 0.85
N PHE A 57 -1.89 1.46 -0.42
CA PHE A 57 -1.60 0.17 -1.06
C PHE A 57 -0.26 -0.43 -0.60
N PHE A 58 0.83 0.35 -0.64
CA PHE A 58 2.18 -0.15 -0.40
C PHE A 58 2.50 -0.43 1.06
N VAL A 59 1.89 0.29 2.01
CA VAL A 59 2.05 0.00 3.45
C VAL A 59 1.70 -1.46 3.77
N PRO A 60 0.46 -1.93 3.56
CA PRO A 60 0.10 -3.32 3.85
C PRO A 60 0.85 -4.29 2.94
N PHE A 61 1.06 -3.96 1.66
CA PHE A 61 1.76 -4.86 0.73
C PHE A 61 3.21 -5.15 1.17
N ILE A 62 4.01 -4.11 1.40
CA ILE A 62 5.44 -4.24 1.75
C ILE A 62 5.59 -4.79 3.17
N PHE A 63 4.80 -4.31 4.13
CA PHE A 63 4.91 -4.82 5.50
C PHE A 63 4.41 -6.26 5.62
N GLU A 64 3.42 -6.69 4.85
CA GLU A 64 2.97 -8.08 4.89
C GLU A 64 4.01 -9.03 4.25
N LEU A 65 4.71 -8.56 3.21
CA LEU A 65 5.69 -9.33 2.45
C LEU A 65 7.08 -9.37 3.13
N LEU A 66 7.56 -8.26 3.66
CA LEU A 66 8.93 -8.12 4.21
C LEU A 66 8.99 -7.77 5.70
N GLY A 67 7.86 -7.39 6.29
CA GLY A 67 7.80 -6.98 7.70
C GLY A 67 8.09 -8.13 8.65
N LYS A 68 8.87 -7.84 9.69
CA LYS A 68 9.22 -8.80 10.75
C LYS A 68 8.69 -8.34 12.12
N GLY A 69 8.34 -9.31 12.96
CA GLY A 69 7.82 -9.05 14.31
C GLY A 69 6.41 -8.46 14.27
N ASN A 70 6.21 -7.31 14.92
CA ASN A 70 4.91 -6.64 15.06
C ASN A 70 4.42 -5.93 13.78
N LYS A 71 4.55 -6.57 12.61
CA LYS A 71 4.22 -5.97 11.30
C LYS A 71 2.77 -5.45 11.24
N ASN A 72 1.82 -6.19 11.81
CA ASN A 72 0.40 -5.79 11.85
C ASN A 72 0.20 -4.49 12.64
N LYS A 73 0.93 -4.30 13.75
CA LYS A 73 0.87 -3.04 14.52
C LYS A 73 1.39 -1.86 13.69
N TRP A 74 2.46 -2.07 12.92
CA TRP A 74 2.99 -1.05 12.02
C TRP A 74 2.00 -0.69 10.91
N ILE A 75 1.39 -1.68 10.26
CA ILE A 75 0.36 -1.44 9.23
C ILE A 75 -0.78 -0.61 9.82
N VAL A 76 -1.31 -0.98 10.99
CA VAL A 76 -2.41 -0.23 11.63
C VAL A 76 -1.97 1.20 11.98
N VAL A 77 -0.82 1.38 12.64
CA VAL A 77 -0.34 2.71 13.05
C VAL A 77 -0.11 3.63 11.85
N LEU A 78 0.38 3.09 10.73
CA LEU A 78 0.65 3.87 9.52
C LEU A 78 -0.62 4.18 8.71
N LEU A 79 -1.61 3.28 8.71
CA LEU A 79 -2.86 3.50 7.97
C LEU A 79 -3.88 4.36 8.74
N VAL A 80 -3.88 4.33 10.08
CA VAL A 80 -4.86 5.07 10.90
C VAL A 80 -4.94 6.56 10.54
N PRO A 81 -3.84 7.33 10.44
CA PRO A 81 -3.91 8.75 10.10
C PRO A 81 -4.57 9.00 8.73
N VAL A 82 -4.25 8.14 7.75
CA VAL A 82 -4.78 8.27 6.39
C VAL A 82 -6.26 7.91 6.35
N VAL A 83 -6.67 6.85 7.03
CA VAL A 83 -8.09 6.47 7.13
C VAL A 83 -8.90 7.55 7.84
N LEU A 84 -8.37 8.15 8.92
CA LEU A 84 -9.03 9.26 9.61
C LEU A 84 -9.20 10.48 8.70
N PHE A 85 -8.21 10.77 7.86
CA PHE A 85 -8.28 11.85 6.89
C PHE A 85 -9.41 11.63 5.86
N TYR A 86 -9.51 10.43 5.28
CA TYR A 86 -10.57 10.10 4.33
C TYR A 86 -11.97 10.05 4.96
N LEU A 87 -12.08 9.58 6.21
CA LEU A 87 -13.34 9.54 6.95
C LEU A 87 -13.90 10.94 7.24
N TYR A 88 -13.03 11.94 7.41
CA TYR A 88 -13.44 13.33 7.65
C TYR A 88 -14.06 13.98 6.40
N ASP A 89 -13.52 13.68 5.21
CA ASP A 89 -13.90 14.37 3.98
C ASP A 89 -15.20 13.82 3.38
N ASN A 90 -15.30 12.51 3.17
CA ASN A 90 -16.55 11.87 2.72
C ASN A 90 -16.51 10.35 2.93
N VAL A 91 -17.57 9.80 3.53
CA VAL A 91 -17.71 8.35 3.75
C VAL A 91 -17.68 7.56 2.44
N MET A 92 -18.24 8.12 1.35
CA MET A 92 -18.17 7.50 0.02
C MET A 92 -16.74 7.49 -0.51
N LEU A 93 -15.92 8.53 -0.30
CA LEU A 93 -14.53 8.52 -0.80
C LEU A 93 -13.63 7.52 -0.04
N THR A 94 -14.07 7.06 1.12
CA THR A 94 -13.30 6.17 1.99
C THR A 94 -13.20 4.72 1.46
N TYR A 95 -14.16 4.23 0.64
CA TYR A 95 -14.14 2.83 0.21
C TYR A 95 -12.96 2.50 -0.71
N ILE A 96 -12.53 3.44 -1.55
CA ILE A 96 -11.46 3.21 -2.53
C ILE A 96 -10.10 2.96 -1.84
N PRO A 97 -9.63 3.83 -0.94
CA PRO A 97 -8.41 3.57 -0.18
C PRO A 97 -8.48 2.26 0.64
N ILE A 98 -9.63 1.94 1.23
CA ILE A 98 -9.82 0.68 1.97
C ILE A 98 -9.62 -0.52 1.03
N LEU A 99 -10.24 -0.50 -0.15
CA LEU A 99 -10.08 -1.55 -1.14
C LEU A 99 -8.62 -1.69 -1.59
N ALA A 100 -7.90 -0.58 -1.80
CA ALA A 100 -6.47 -0.63 -2.11
C ALA A 100 -5.62 -1.23 -0.97
N SER A 101 -5.93 -0.92 0.29
CA SER A 101 -5.26 -1.55 1.42
C SER A 101 -5.51 -3.06 1.46
N ILE A 102 -6.73 -3.49 1.17
CA ILE A 102 -7.10 -4.90 1.15
C ILE A 102 -6.40 -5.62 0.00
N THR A 103 -6.41 -5.05 -1.21
CA THR A 103 -5.75 -5.63 -2.38
C THR A 103 -4.24 -5.75 -2.17
N GLY A 104 -3.59 -4.74 -1.58
CA GLY A 104 -2.18 -4.81 -1.20
C GLY A 104 -1.90 -5.96 -0.24
N CYS A 105 -2.72 -6.14 0.80
CA CYS A 105 -2.57 -7.25 1.75
C CYS A 105 -2.79 -8.62 1.09
N LEU A 106 -3.83 -8.76 0.27
CA LEU A 106 -4.13 -10.01 -0.44
C LEU A 106 -3.01 -10.38 -1.42
N LEU A 107 -2.49 -9.42 -2.17
CA LEU A 107 -1.42 -9.64 -3.13
C LEU A 107 -0.15 -10.13 -2.42
N ALA A 108 0.21 -9.52 -1.28
CA ALA A 108 1.35 -9.97 -0.48
C ALA A 108 1.16 -11.40 0.04
N LYS A 109 -0.04 -11.76 0.49
CA LYS A 109 -0.37 -13.14 0.91
C LYS A 109 -0.24 -14.13 -0.24
N LEU A 110 -0.76 -13.79 -1.42
CA LEU A 110 -0.66 -14.63 -2.62
C LEU A 110 0.81 -14.87 -3.00
N ILE A 111 1.64 -13.83 -3.00
CA ILE A 111 3.08 -13.96 -3.28
C ILE A 111 3.74 -14.89 -2.24
N ASN A 112 3.46 -14.69 -0.95
CA ASN A 112 3.99 -15.53 0.12
C ASN A 112 3.58 -17.00 -0.01
N LEU A 113 2.33 -17.28 -0.41
CA LEU A 113 1.85 -18.64 -0.65
C LEU A 113 2.58 -19.29 -1.83
N THR A 114 2.76 -18.55 -2.92
CA THR A 114 3.48 -19.01 -4.11
C THR A 114 4.94 -19.34 -3.75
N ILE A 115 5.65 -18.45 -3.06
CA ILE A 115 7.05 -18.69 -2.63
C ILE A 115 7.15 -19.93 -1.73
N LYS A 116 6.22 -20.11 -0.79
CA LYS A 116 6.20 -21.29 0.09
C LYS A 116 6.03 -22.59 -0.69
N LYS A 117 5.18 -22.60 -1.72
CA LYS A 117 4.96 -23.77 -2.59
C LYS A 117 6.24 -24.21 -3.29
N PHE A 118 7.07 -23.27 -3.74
CA PHE A 118 8.34 -23.58 -4.40
C PHE A 118 9.47 -23.96 -3.43
N LYS A 119 9.44 -23.47 -2.19
CA LYS A 119 10.51 -23.74 -1.21
C LYS A 119 10.53 -25.18 -0.68
N HIS A 120 9.42 -25.92 -0.78
CA HIS A 120 9.27 -27.27 -0.20
C HIS A 120 9.62 -28.45 -1.13
N GLN A 121 10.12 -28.21 -2.35
CA GLN A 121 10.25 -29.31 -3.33
C GLN A 121 11.49 -30.21 -3.20
N ASN A 122 12.47 -29.94 -2.31
CA ASN A 122 13.60 -30.86 -2.12
C ASN A 122 14.13 -30.84 -0.66
N PRO A 123 13.66 -31.73 0.25
CA PRO A 123 14.45 -32.05 1.43
C PRO A 123 15.73 -32.78 0.99
N PRO A 124 16.90 -32.49 1.59
CA PRO A 124 18.12 -33.23 1.28
C PRO A 124 17.93 -34.71 1.61
N MET A 125 18.17 -35.58 0.63
CA MET A 125 18.18 -37.02 0.83
C MET A 125 19.32 -37.36 1.78
N ILE A 126 19.00 -37.71 3.03
CA ILE A 126 19.98 -38.16 4.02
C ILE A 126 20.40 -39.57 3.62
N ILE A 127 21.57 -39.71 3.01
CA ILE A 127 22.21 -41.01 2.78
C ILE A 127 22.89 -41.39 4.11
N ASN A 128 22.22 -42.21 4.92
CA ASN A 128 22.88 -42.86 6.04
C ASN A 128 23.92 -43.83 5.49
N LYS A 129 25.19 -43.63 5.86
CA LYS A 129 26.28 -44.59 5.64
C LYS A 129 26.37 -45.55 6.80
#